data_AF-A0A8B3P171-F1
#
_entry.id   AF-A0A8B3P171-F1
#
_cell.length_a   1.000
_cell.length_b   1.000
_cell.length_c   1.000
_cell.angle_alpha   90.00
_cell.angle_beta   90.00
_cell.angle_gamma   90.00
#
_symmetry.space_group_name_H-M   'P 1'
#
loop_
_entity.id
_entity.type
_entity.pdbx_description
1 polymer ?
#
loop_
_entity_poly.entity_id
_entity_poly.type
_entity_poly.pdbx_seq_one_letter_code
_entity_poly.pdbx_strand_id
1 'polypeptide(L)'
;KHAITGLTKTLALDGRPYDIACGQIDIGNALTEMAQAMTVGVPQANGSIAAEAVMDVQRVADAVLHMASLPLDANVLFMTVMATKMPFVGRG
;
A
#
# COMPACT_ATOMS: atom_id res chain seq x y z
N LYS A 1 -2.74 9.20 -5.55
CA LYS A 1 -3.02 7.74 -5.46
C LYS A 1 -4.09 7.28 -6.45
N HIS A 2 -5.26 7.92 -6.55
CA HIS A 2 -6.36 7.49 -7.44
C HIS A 2 -5.99 7.19 -8.90
N ALA A 3 -5.05 7.92 -9.51
CA ALA A 3 -4.59 7.67 -10.88
C ALA A 3 -3.89 6.31 -11.05
N ILE A 4 -3.19 5.82 -10.02
CA ILE A 4 -2.49 4.53 -10.06
C ILE A 4 -3.50 3.39 -10.19
N THR A 5 -4.63 3.47 -9.50
CA THR A 5 -5.69 2.46 -9.61
C THR A 5 -6.29 2.38 -11.00
N GLY A 6 -6.40 3.51 -11.72
CA GLY A 6 -6.77 3.51 -13.13
C GLY A 6 -5.73 2.80 -13.99
N LEU A 7 -4.45 3.19 -13.84
CA LEU A 7 -3.34 2.62 -14.58
C LEU A 7 -3.20 1.10 -14.36
N THR A 8 -3.30 0.63 -13.11
CA THR A 8 -3.24 -0.80 -12.77
C THR A 8 -4.35 -1.57 -13.47
N LYS A 9 -5.58 -1.04 -13.52
CA LYS A 9 -6.69 -1.69 -14.22
C LYS A 9 -6.45 -1.76 -15.73
N THR A 10 -5.96 -0.68 -16.34
CA THR A 10 -5.63 -0.64 -17.77
C THR A 10 -4.55 -1.67 -18.10
N LEU A 11 -3.43 -1.68 -17.36
CA LEU A 11 -2.34 -2.64 -17.59
C LEU A 11 -2.78 -4.09 -17.35
N ALA A 12 -3.57 -4.36 -16.30
CA ALA A 12 -4.08 -5.69 -16.01
C ALA A 12 -5.14 -6.18 -17.02
N LEU A 13 -5.76 -5.26 -17.77
CA LEU A 13 -6.69 -5.59 -18.85
C LEU A 13 -5.90 -5.86 -20.14
N ASP A 14 -5.07 -4.91 -20.54
CA ASP A 14 -4.37 -4.92 -21.83
C ASP A 14 -3.24 -5.95 -21.87
N GLY A 15 -2.69 -6.33 -20.71
CA GLY A 15 -1.64 -7.33 -20.56
C GLY A 15 -2.08 -8.79 -20.69
N ARG A 16 -3.39 -9.09 -20.58
CA ARG A 16 -3.92 -10.47 -20.55
C ARG A 16 -3.54 -11.33 -21.76
N PRO A 17 -3.58 -10.82 -23.02
CA PRO A 17 -3.20 -11.63 -24.18
C PRO A 17 -1.70 -11.96 -24.25
N TYR A 18 -0.89 -11.38 -23.37
CA TYR A 18 0.57 -11.43 -23.41
C TYR A 18 1.18 -12.03 -22.14
N ASP A 19 0.36 -12.68 -21.30
CA ASP A 19 0.77 -13.22 -19.99
C ASP A 19 1.42 -12.16 -19.08
N ILE A 20 0.96 -10.90 -19.16
CA ILE A 20 1.44 -9.81 -18.30
C ILE A 20 0.45 -9.60 -17.15
N ALA A 21 0.91 -9.89 -15.93
CA ALA A 21 0.20 -9.58 -14.70
C ALA A 21 0.54 -8.17 -14.20
N CYS A 22 -0.46 -7.42 -13.74
CA CYS A 22 -0.29 -6.11 -13.10
C CYS A 22 -1.08 -6.04 -11.80
N GLY A 23 -0.45 -5.54 -10.74
CA GLY A 23 -1.02 -5.39 -9.41
C GLY A 23 -0.67 -4.05 -8.76
N GLN A 24 -1.43 -3.66 -7.75
CA GLN A 24 -1.19 -2.47 -6.93
C GLN A 24 -1.09 -2.86 -5.46
N ILE A 25 -0.10 -2.30 -4.77
CA ILE A 25 0.03 -2.36 -3.31
C ILE A 25 -0.11 -0.96 -2.71
N ASP A 26 -1.10 -0.80 -1.84
CA ASP A 26 -1.31 0.41 -1.05
C ASP A 26 -0.70 0.24 0.35
N ILE A 27 0.30 1.06 0.63
CA ILE A 27 1.06 1.00 1.89
C ILE A 27 0.56 2.10 2.84
N GLY A 28 0.24 1.72 4.08
CA GLY A 28 -0.11 2.61 5.18
C GLY A 28 0.95 2.59 6.29
N ASN A 29 1.55 3.75 6.58
CA ASN A 29 2.47 3.98 7.70
C ASN A 29 3.62 2.95 7.83
N ALA A 30 4.36 2.69 6.76
CA ALA A 30 5.62 1.94 6.83
C ALA A 30 6.78 2.85 7.28
N LEU A 31 7.57 2.41 8.26
CA LEU A 31 8.68 3.17 8.83
C LEU A 31 9.84 3.25 7.82
N THR A 32 9.86 4.33 7.07
CA THR A 32 10.92 4.75 6.15
C THR A 32 11.41 6.14 6.56
N GLU A 33 12.48 6.66 5.95
CA GLU A 33 12.90 8.06 6.13
C GLU A 33 11.74 9.05 5.88
N MET A 34 10.88 8.75 4.91
CA MET A 34 9.67 9.55 4.60
C MET A 34 8.60 9.49 5.70
N ALA A 35 8.53 8.38 6.45
CA ALA A 35 7.56 8.19 7.54
C ALA A 35 8.12 8.57 8.91
N GLN A 36 9.38 9.01 9.03
CA GLN A 36 9.90 9.53 10.30
C GLN A 36 9.06 10.72 10.81
N ALA A 37 8.55 11.56 9.90
CA ALA A 37 7.64 12.66 10.27
C ALA A 37 6.35 12.16 10.97
N MET A 38 5.84 10.98 10.62
CA MET A 38 4.66 10.38 11.25
C MET A 38 4.92 9.95 12.69
N THR A 39 6.17 9.66 13.04
CA THR A 39 6.58 9.32 14.42
C THR A 39 6.73 10.55 15.31
N VAL A 40 6.96 11.73 14.72
CA VAL A 40 7.08 13.01 15.44
C VAL A 40 5.71 13.67 15.60
N GLY A 41 4.82 13.50 14.61
CA GLY A 41 3.41 13.86 14.70
C GLY A 41 2.86 14.40 13.38
N VAL A 42 1.62 14.01 13.04
CA VAL A 42 0.90 14.46 11.84
C VAL A 42 -0.52 14.95 12.17
N PRO A 43 -1.09 15.86 11.37
CA PRO A 43 -2.46 16.34 11.56
C PRO A 43 -3.48 15.20 11.50
N GLN A 44 -4.33 15.15 12.52
CA GLN A 44 -5.44 14.21 12.65
C GLN A 44 -6.74 14.85 12.16
N ALA A 45 -7.77 14.04 11.89
CA ALA A 45 -9.08 14.53 11.46
C ALA A 45 -9.73 15.53 12.45
N ASN A 46 -9.42 15.41 13.74
CA ASN A 46 -9.89 16.32 14.80
C ASN A 46 -9.05 17.62 14.93
N GLY A 47 -8.09 17.85 14.02
CA GLY A 47 -7.22 19.03 13.99
C GLY A 47 -6.02 18.99 14.94
N SER A 48 -5.86 17.95 15.75
CA SER A 48 -4.68 17.79 16.62
C SER A 48 -3.47 17.22 15.89
N ILE A 49 -2.26 17.42 16.42
CA ILE A 49 -1.04 16.74 15.97
C ILE A 49 -0.81 15.55 16.89
N ALA A 50 -0.72 14.35 16.32
CA ALA A 50 -0.43 13.12 17.07
C ALA A 50 0.53 12.22 16.30
N ALA A 51 1.34 11.45 17.02
CA ALA A 51 2.14 10.39 16.44
C ALA A 51 1.24 9.23 16.01
N GLU A 52 1.46 8.72 14.81
CA GLU A 52 0.71 7.58 14.30
C GLU A 52 1.50 6.28 14.45
N ALA A 53 0.77 5.18 14.64
CA ALA A 53 1.38 3.86 14.63
C ALA A 53 2.02 3.58 13.27
N VAL A 54 3.26 3.07 13.29
CA VAL A 54 4.02 2.65 12.12
C VAL A 54 4.26 1.15 12.15
N MET A 55 4.47 0.57 10.97
CA MET A 55 4.95 -0.80 10.81
C MET A 55 6.37 -0.82 10.27
N ASP A 56 7.10 -1.89 10.53
CA ASP A 56 8.42 -2.13 9.92
C ASP A 56 8.28 -2.23 8.39
N VAL A 57 9.12 -1.51 7.65
CA VAL A 57 9.18 -1.54 6.19
C VAL A 57 9.44 -2.95 5.63
N GLN A 58 10.07 -3.85 6.41
CA GLN A 58 10.24 -5.25 6.02
C GLN A 58 8.90 -5.93 5.70
N ARG A 59 7.79 -5.54 6.35
CA ARG A 59 6.46 -6.10 6.03
C ARG A 59 5.98 -5.73 4.63
N VAL A 60 6.38 -4.57 4.12
CA VAL A 60 6.13 -4.18 2.73
C VAL A 60 6.98 -5.01 1.78
N ALA A 61 8.25 -5.23 2.12
CA ALA A 61 9.15 -6.04 1.30
C ALA A 61 8.65 -7.49 1.17
N ASP A 62 8.23 -8.09 2.29
CA ASP A 62 7.63 -9.43 2.33
C ASP A 62 6.39 -9.52 1.42
N ALA A 63 5.53 -8.50 1.46
CA ALA A 63 4.32 -8.44 0.65
C ALA A 63 4.63 -8.32 -0.85
N VAL A 64 5.57 -7.46 -1.23
CA VAL A 64 6.02 -7.31 -2.63
C VAL A 64 6.67 -8.60 -3.13
N LEU A 65 7.50 -9.25 -2.31
CA LEU A 65 8.10 -10.54 -2.64
C LEU A 65 7.03 -11.61 -2.87
N HIS A 66 6.00 -11.67 -2.01
CA HIS A 66 4.90 -12.59 -2.22
C HIS A 66 4.18 -12.34 -3.55
N MET A 67 3.84 -11.08 -3.87
CA MET A 67 3.21 -10.72 -5.14
C MET A 67 4.06 -11.15 -6.35
N ALA A 68 5.37 -10.91 -6.29
CA ALA A 68 6.31 -11.25 -7.37
C ALA A 68 6.62 -12.75 -7.47
N SER A 69 6.41 -13.52 -6.39
CA SER A 69 6.65 -14.97 -6.37
C SER A 69 5.55 -15.80 -7.05
N LEU A 70 4.42 -15.18 -7.38
CA LEU A 70 3.30 -15.88 -8.01
C LEU A 70 3.60 -16.24 -9.47
N PRO A 71 3.13 -17.41 -9.94
CA PRO A 71 3.12 -17.73 -11.37
C PRO A 71 2.19 -16.77 -12.14
N LEU A 72 2.42 -16.61 -13.45
CA LEU A 72 1.68 -15.64 -14.29
C LEU A 72 0.19 -15.96 -14.47
N ASP A 73 -0.26 -17.16 -14.09
CA ASP A 73 -1.67 -17.54 -14.04
C ASP A 73 -2.38 -17.05 -12.75
N ALA A 74 -1.64 -16.48 -11.80
CA ALA A 74 -2.14 -15.89 -10.57
C ALA A 74 -1.69 -14.44 -10.41
N ASN A 75 -2.58 -13.58 -9.91
CA ASN A 75 -2.28 -12.16 -9.74
C ASN A 75 -2.91 -11.57 -8.48
N VAL A 76 -2.11 -10.84 -7.70
CA VAL A 76 -2.62 -9.94 -6.66
C VAL A 76 -2.93 -8.60 -7.31
N LEU A 77 -4.19 -8.43 -7.74
CA LEU A 77 -4.60 -7.20 -8.41
C LEU A 77 -4.56 -5.99 -7.46
N PHE A 78 -5.01 -6.16 -6.21
CA PHE A 78 -4.98 -5.12 -5.18
C PHE A 78 -4.60 -5.73 -3.83
N MET A 79 -3.70 -5.06 -3.10
CA MET A 79 -3.33 -5.40 -1.73
C MET A 79 -3.16 -4.11 -0.92
N THR A 80 -3.66 -4.10 0.32
CA THR A 80 -3.35 -3.04 1.28
C THR A 80 -2.57 -3.62 2.44
N VAL A 81 -1.39 -3.07 2.74
CA VAL A 81 -0.58 -3.42 3.90
C VAL A 81 -0.38 -2.18 4.73
N MET A 82 -0.76 -2.24 6.01
CA MET A 82 -0.84 -1.07 6.85
C MET A 82 -0.49 -1.38 8.30
N ALA A 83 0.02 -0.38 9.02
CA ALA A 83 0.15 -0.45 10.47
C ALA A 83 -1.24 -0.67 11.10
N THR A 84 -1.42 -1.75 11.84
CA THR A 84 -2.75 -2.19 12.33
C THR A 84 -3.50 -1.13 13.13
N LYS A 85 -2.79 -0.25 13.82
CA LYS A 85 -3.36 0.79 14.69
C LYS A 85 -3.44 2.18 14.04
N MET A 86 -3.10 2.34 12.76
CA MET A 86 -3.25 3.63 12.09
C MET A 86 -4.73 3.98 11.86
N PRO A 87 -5.14 5.26 11.97
CA PRO A 87 -6.52 5.68 11.78
C PRO A 87 -6.90 5.72 10.29
N PHE A 88 -7.37 4.59 9.74
CA PHE A 88 -7.69 4.49 8.31
C PHE A 88 -9.13 4.06 8.01
N VAL A 89 -9.64 3.03 8.69
CA VAL A 89 -10.94 2.42 8.38
C VAL A 89 -12.10 2.97 9.24
N GLY A 90 -11.82 4.00 10.05
CA GLY A 90 -12.82 4.69 10.87
C GLY A 90 -13.56 5.78 10.11
N ARG A 91 -14.57 6.38 10.76
CA ARG A 91 -15.15 7.65 10.29
C ARG A 91 -14.25 8.79 10.79
N GLY A 92 -13.94 9.74 9.90
CA GLY A 92 -13.14 10.93 10.18
C GLY A 92 -13.94 12.19 9.91
#